data_AF-A0A927JZ53-F1
#
_entry.id   AF-A0A927JZ53-F1
#
_cell.length_a   1.000
_cell.length_b   1.000
_cell.length_c   1.000
_cell.angle_alpha   90.00
_cell.angle_beta   90.00
_cell.angle_gamma   90.00
#
_symmetry.space_group_name_H-M   'P 1'
#
loop_
_entity.id
_entity.type
_entity.pdbx_description
1 polymer ?
#
loop_
_entity_poly.entity_id
_entity_poly.type
_entity_poly.pdbx_seq_one_letter_code
_entity_poly.pdbx_strand_id
1 'polypeptide(L)'
;MLTAAIVSGCTGEARTVTPAVPQTAPRSDSDRRIPAYQANFYQIGQGGRYFGWYGCAACHHERADPVRNLADGTWRHGGGFAAVYAAIADHHRGADYGRVIPPEQLWQITAYVRDLPTHTPEKRRRTSIDQSAEPQGDAWRGPL
;
A
#
# COMPACT_ATOMS: atom_id res chain seq x y z
N MET A 1 -2.55 40.60 -50.16
CA MET A 1 -2.08 40.26 -48.80
C MET A 1 -2.80 39.00 -48.37
N LEU A 2 -2.10 37.86 -48.30
CA LEU A 2 -2.64 36.61 -47.79
C LEU A 2 -1.61 36.04 -46.80
N THR A 3 -1.84 36.26 -45.52
CA THR A 3 -0.96 35.77 -44.45
C THR A 3 -1.42 34.36 -44.09
N ALA A 4 -0.66 33.36 -44.50
CA ALA A 4 -0.88 31.98 -44.08
C ALA A 4 -0.37 31.79 -42.65
N ALA A 5 -1.29 31.56 -41.70
CA ALA A 5 -0.94 31.21 -40.33
C ALA A 5 -0.59 29.71 -40.26
N ILE A 6 0.68 29.40 -40.02
CA ILE A 6 1.15 28.04 -39.79
C ILE A 6 0.82 27.69 -38.33
N VAL A 7 -0.19 26.84 -38.12
CA VAL A 7 -0.49 26.27 -36.81
C VAL A 7 0.57 25.21 -36.51
N SER A 8 1.53 25.56 -35.65
CA SER A 8 2.49 24.60 -35.11
C SER A 8 1.75 23.70 -34.10
N GLY A 9 1.37 22.51 -34.53
CA GLY A 9 0.75 21.50 -33.67
C GLY A 9 1.73 21.00 -32.63
N CYS A 10 1.26 20.82 -31.39
CA CYS A 10 2.04 20.25 -30.29
C CYS A 10 2.59 18.88 -30.70
N THR A 11 3.90 18.76 -30.86
CA THR A 11 4.57 17.48 -31.07
C THR A 11 4.32 16.58 -29.88
N GLY A 12 3.84 15.37 -30.16
CA GLY A 12 3.41 14.37 -29.18
C GLY A 12 4.40 14.19 -28.03
N GLU A 13 3.96 14.55 -26.84
CA GLU A 13 4.63 14.20 -25.60
C GLU A 13 4.41 12.70 -25.39
N ALA A 14 5.35 11.87 -25.86
CA ALA A 14 5.38 10.46 -25.54
C ALA A 14 5.75 10.31 -24.06
N ARG A 15 4.76 10.44 -23.17
CA ARG A 15 4.94 10.04 -21.78
C ARG A 15 4.97 8.52 -21.76
N THR A 16 6.09 7.97 -21.31
CA THR A 16 6.15 6.59 -20.86
C THR A 16 5.13 6.49 -19.74
N VAL A 17 3.95 5.93 -20.05
CA VAL A 17 2.93 5.67 -19.05
C VAL A 17 3.57 4.71 -18.07
N THR A 18 3.90 5.22 -16.87
CA THR A 18 4.29 4.43 -15.70
C THR A 18 3.31 3.26 -15.56
N PRO A 19 3.68 2.14 -14.93
CA PRO A 19 2.75 1.03 -14.75
C PRO A 19 1.46 1.60 -14.18
N ALA A 20 0.38 1.48 -14.96
CA ALA A 20 -0.91 2.02 -14.59
C ALA A 20 -1.23 1.52 -13.18
N VAL A 21 -1.64 2.44 -12.31
CA VAL A 21 -2.03 2.17 -10.93
C VAL A 21 -2.89 0.89 -10.92
N PRO A 22 -2.51 -0.19 -10.21
CA PRO A 22 -3.24 -1.44 -10.19
C PRO A 22 -4.69 -1.19 -9.78
N GLN A 23 -5.60 -1.50 -10.70
CA GLN A 23 -7.04 -1.45 -10.49
C GLN A 23 -7.61 -2.80 -10.02
N THR A 24 -6.74 -3.80 -9.82
CA THR A 24 -7.12 -5.19 -9.51
C THR A 24 -6.14 -5.79 -8.52
N ALA A 25 -6.56 -6.88 -7.86
CA ALA A 25 -5.68 -7.73 -7.06
C ALA A 25 -4.46 -8.25 -7.87
N PRO A 26 -3.35 -8.61 -7.18
CA PRO A 26 -2.23 -9.33 -7.78
C PRO A 26 -2.68 -10.71 -8.28
N ARG A 27 -2.18 -11.12 -9.45
CA ARG A 27 -2.55 -12.42 -10.05
C ARG A 27 -1.87 -13.61 -9.37
N SER A 28 -0.68 -13.39 -8.82
CA SER A 28 0.13 -14.36 -8.08
C SER A 28 1.30 -13.62 -7.42
N ASP A 29 2.13 -14.32 -6.66
CA ASP A 29 3.38 -13.78 -6.11
C ASP A 29 4.44 -13.42 -7.17
N SER A 30 4.21 -13.80 -8.43
CA SER A 30 5.07 -13.45 -9.58
C SER A 30 4.53 -12.27 -10.40
N ASP A 31 3.50 -11.57 -9.91
CA ASP A 31 2.91 -10.43 -10.62
C ASP A 31 3.95 -9.32 -10.86
N ARG A 32 4.15 -8.97 -12.14
CA ARG A 32 5.18 -8.02 -12.60
C ARG A 32 5.01 -6.60 -12.03
N ARG A 33 3.85 -6.27 -11.46
CA ARG A 33 3.59 -4.98 -10.82
C ARG A 33 4.19 -4.88 -9.42
N ILE A 34 4.46 -6.01 -8.74
CA ILE A 34 4.91 -6.05 -7.34
C ILE A 34 6.14 -5.17 -7.07
N PRO A 35 7.21 -5.19 -7.90
CA PRO A 35 8.39 -4.36 -7.64
C PRO A 35 8.10 -2.86 -7.58
N ALA A 36 7.08 -2.36 -8.28
CA ALA A 36 6.70 -0.95 -8.24
C ALA A 36 6.18 -0.51 -6.84
N TYR A 37 5.79 -1.47 -5.99
CA TYR A 37 5.27 -1.26 -4.64
C TYR A 37 6.28 -1.72 -3.58
N GLN A 38 6.68 -2.99 -3.63
CA GLN A 38 7.49 -3.62 -2.58
C GLN A 38 8.96 -3.16 -2.60
N ALA A 39 9.46 -2.62 -3.72
CA ALA A 39 10.81 -2.05 -3.81
C ALA A 39 10.81 -0.51 -3.83
N ASN A 40 9.66 0.13 -3.59
CA ASN A 40 9.50 1.58 -3.67
C ASN A 40 9.20 2.16 -2.28
N PHE A 41 10.16 2.89 -1.72
CA PHE A 41 10.03 3.49 -0.39
C PHE A 41 8.84 4.44 -0.25
N TYR A 42 8.48 5.16 -1.32
CA TYR A 42 7.29 6.01 -1.29
C TYR A 42 6.02 5.17 -1.12
N GLN A 43 5.88 4.07 -1.88
CA GLN A 43 4.70 3.21 -1.82
C GLN A 43 4.60 2.48 -0.48
N ILE A 44 5.72 2.01 0.05
CA ILE A 44 5.81 1.43 1.40
C ILE A 44 5.40 2.47 2.46
N GLY A 45 5.88 3.70 2.35
CA GLY A 45 5.54 4.80 3.26
C GLY A 45 4.06 5.16 3.24
N GLN A 46 3.45 5.24 2.05
CA GLN A 46 2.00 5.42 1.93
C GLN A 46 1.24 4.25 2.55
N GLY A 47 1.69 3.02 2.31
CA GLY A 47 1.13 1.82 2.94
C GLY A 47 1.11 1.88 4.45
N GLY A 48 2.19 2.39 5.07
CA GLY A 48 2.25 2.59 6.51
C GLY A 48 1.24 3.62 7.03
N ARG A 49 0.98 4.70 6.27
CA ARG A 49 -0.07 5.67 6.63
C ARG A 49 -1.44 5.01 6.58
N TYR A 50 -1.76 4.33 5.48
CA TYR A 50 -3.02 3.63 5.33
C TYR A 50 -3.23 2.54 6.38
N PHE A 51 -2.18 1.81 6.76
CA PHE A 51 -2.24 0.82 7.84
C PHE A 51 -2.69 1.43 9.18
N GLY A 52 -2.27 2.67 9.48
CA GLY A 52 -2.76 3.42 10.64
C GLY A 52 -4.19 3.97 10.44
N TRP A 53 -4.45 4.57 9.28
CA TRP A 53 -5.75 5.15 8.94
C TRP A 53 -6.88 4.13 9.01
N TYR A 54 -6.67 2.93 8.48
CA TYR A 54 -7.61 1.83 8.52
C TYR A 54 -7.64 1.07 9.86
N GLY A 55 -6.90 1.54 10.86
CA GLY A 55 -6.93 1.00 12.23
C GLY A 55 -6.20 -0.34 12.38
N CYS A 56 -5.46 -0.82 11.38
CA CYS A 56 -4.76 -2.11 11.45
C CYS A 56 -3.76 -2.14 12.61
N ALA A 57 -3.11 -1.00 12.89
CA ALA A 57 -2.16 -0.83 13.99
C ALA A 57 -2.76 -1.05 15.38
N ALA A 58 -4.08 -0.91 15.55
CA ALA A 58 -4.74 -1.14 16.84
C ALA A 58 -4.64 -2.61 17.29
N CYS A 59 -4.57 -3.55 16.35
CA CYS A 59 -4.44 -4.99 16.64
C CYS A 59 -3.07 -5.58 16.28
N HIS A 60 -2.39 -5.01 15.29
CA HIS A 60 -1.16 -5.56 14.68
C HIS A 60 0.10 -4.73 15.03
N HIS A 61 0.17 -4.20 16.24
CA HIS A 61 1.34 -3.47 16.73
C HIS A 61 2.47 -4.41 17.18
N GLU A 62 3.66 -3.86 17.38
CA GLU A 62 4.88 -4.63 17.76
C GLU A 62 4.77 -5.41 19.09
N ARG A 63 3.97 -4.91 20.04
CA ARG A 63 3.70 -5.57 21.33
C ARG A 63 2.51 -6.54 21.28
N ALA A 64 1.94 -6.81 20.11
CA ALA A 64 0.77 -7.67 20.00
C ALA A 64 1.17 -9.12 20.29
N ASP A 65 0.19 -9.96 20.65
CA ASP A 65 0.41 -11.40 20.74
C ASP A 65 1.12 -11.91 19.48
N PRO A 66 2.00 -12.93 19.57
CA PRO A 66 2.76 -13.43 18.42
C PRO A 66 1.89 -13.73 17.18
N VAL A 67 0.64 -14.16 17.40
CA VAL A 67 -0.34 -14.41 16.34
C VAL A 67 -0.66 -13.18 15.47
N ARG A 68 -0.56 -11.99 16.05
CA ARG A 68 -0.93 -10.71 15.42
C ARG A 68 0.29 -9.85 15.12
N ASN A 69 1.47 -10.19 15.61
CA ASN A 69 2.68 -9.41 15.35
C ASN A 69 3.21 -9.67 13.95
N LEU A 70 2.79 -8.86 12.98
CA LEU A 70 3.22 -9.00 11.57
C LEU A 70 4.72 -8.70 11.36
N ALA A 71 5.40 -8.10 12.34
CA ALA A 71 6.82 -7.79 12.27
C ALA A 71 7.72 -8.97 12.68
N ASP A 72 7.16 -10.08 13.19
CA ASP A 72 7.96 -11.25 13.57
C ASP A 72 8.37 -12.14 12.37
N GLY A 73 7.80 -11.87 11.19
CA GLY A 73 8.09 -12.60 9.96
C GLY A 73 7.44 -13.99 9.85
N THR A 74 6.56 -14.36 10.79
CA THR A 74 5.89 -15.67 10.82
C THR A 74 4.52 -15.61 10.15
N TRP A 75 4.34 -16.32 9.03
CA TRP A 75 3.12 -16.25 8.22
C TRP A 75 2.30 -17.54 8.28
N ARG A 76 1.07 -17.46 8.80
CA ARG A 76 0.14 -18.61 8.89
C ARG A 76 -0.57 -18.94 7.58
N HIS A 77 -0.82 -17.92 6.75
CA HIS A 77 -1.61 -18.01 5.53
C HIS A 77 -0.77 -17.70 4.27
N GLY A 78 0.56 -17.90 4.37
CA GLY A 78 1.52 -17.56 3.32
C GLY A 78 2.05 -16.13 3.45
N GLY A 79 3.36 -15.96 3.25
CA GLY A 79 4.04 -14.67 3.31
C GLY A 79 4.28 -14.04 1.93
N GLY A 80 3.61 -14.54 0.88
CA GLY A 80 3.61 -14.01 -0.48
C GLY A 80 2.94 -12.63 -0.59
N PHE A 81 3.24 -11.84 -1.62
CA PHE A 81 2.58 -10.55 -1.81
C PHE A 81 1.10 -10.76 -2.12
N ALA A 82 0.79 -11.70 -3.02
CA ALA A 82 -0.59 -12.05 -3.32
C ALA A 82 -1.30 -12.69 -2.12
N ALA A 83 -0.60 -13.52 -1.34
CA ALA A 83 -1.15 -14.13 -0.14
C ALA A 83 -1.49 -13.09 0.95
N VAL A 84 -0.57 -12.16 1.23
CA VAL A 84 -0.80 -11.07 2.18
C VAL A 84 -1.91 -10.14 1.69
N TYR A 85 -1.92 -9.79 0.39
CA TYR A 85 -3.00 -8.98 -0.19
C TYR A 85 -4.37 -9.64 0.04
N ALA A 86 -4.51 -10.93 -0.29
CA ALA A 86 -5.76 -11.67 -0.10
C ALA A 86 -6.15 -11.76 1.39
N ALA A 87 -5.17 -11.99 2.29
CA ALA A 87 -5.44 -12.02 3.72
C ALA A 87 -5.99 -10.70 4.26
N ILE A 88 -5.52 -9.56 3.73
CA ILE A 88 -6.04 -8.24 4.06
C ILE A 88 -7.42 -8.04 3.41
N ALA A 89 -7.54 -8.28 2.11
CA ALA A 89 -8.77 -8.00 1.37
C ALA A 89 -9.97 -8.85 1.83
N ASP A 90 -9.75 -10.14 2.11
CA ASP A 90 -10.83 -11.14 2.17
C ASP A 90 -11.04 -11.75 3.56
N HIS A 91 -10.09 -11.63 4.50
CA HIS A 91 -10.04 -12.53 5.67
C HIS A 91 -9.97 -11.87 7.04
N HIS A 92 -10.06 -10.54 7.14
CA HIS A 92 -9.92 -9.89 8.45
C HIS A 92 -11.25 -9.87 9.22
N ARG A 93 -11.50 -10.87 10.08
CA ARG A 93 -12.68 -10.94 10.97
C ARG A 93 -14.04 -10.83 10.26
N GLY A 94 -14.11 -11.20 8.98
CA GLY A 94 -15.33 -11.05 8.17
C GLY A 94 -15.53 -9.65 7.57
N ALA A 95 -14.54 -8.75 7.69
CA ALA A 95 -14.50 -7.52 6.93
C ALA A 95 -14.04 -7.81 5.49
N ASP A 96 -14.82 -7.36 4.52
CA ASP A 96 -14.52 -7.43 3.10
C ASP A 96 -13.83 -6.13 2.67
N TYR A 97 -12.59 -5.93 3.16
CA TYR A 97 -11.80 -4.73 2.87
C TYR A 97 -11.55 -4.56 1.36
N GLY A 98 -11.57 -5.65 0.60
CA GLY A 98 -11.47 -5.63 -0.87
C GLY A 98 -12.59 -4.83 -1.56
N ARG A 99 -13.75 -4.69 -0.94
CA ARG A 99 -14.87 -3.91 -1.51
C ARG A 99 -14.80 -2.41 -1.28
N VAL A 100 -13.91 -1.98 -0.39
CA VAL A 100 -14.05 -0.67 0.25
C VAL A 100 -12.74 0.10 0.32
N ILE A 101 -11.62 -0.58 0.52
CA ILE A 101 -10.30 0.00 0.35
C ILE A 101 -9.95 -0.06 -1.14
N PRO A 102 -9.59 1.08 -1.78
CA PRO A 102 -9.16 1.08 -3.17
C PRO A 102 -8.03 0.07 -3.42
N PRO A 103 -8.04 -0.68 -4.53
CA PRO A 103 -7.02 -1.69 -4.81
C PRO A 103 -5.60 -1.16 -4.62
N GLU A 104 -5.29 0.03 -5.13
CA GLU A 104 -3.98 0.65 -4.97
C GLU A 104 -3.52 0.77 -3.50
N GLN A 105 -4.44 1.16 -2.61
CA GLN A 105 -4.12 1.30 -1.20
C GLN A 105 -3.90 -0.08 -0.57
N LEU A 106 -4.65 -1.11 -0.98
CA LEU A 106 -4.37 -2.49 -0.57
C LEU A 106 -2.99 -2.96 -1.05
N TRP A 107 -2.56 -2.61 -2.28
CA TRP A 107 -1.20 -2.88 -2.75
C TRP A 107 -0.14 -2.18 -1.89
N GLN A 108 -0.35 -0.93 -1.53
CA GLN A 108 0.55 -0.16 -0.67
C GLN A 108 0.61 -0.73 0.76
N ILE A 109 -0.54 -1.02 1.37
CA ILE A 109 -0.63 -1.66 2.70
C ILE A 109 0.09 -3.01 2.66
N THR A 110 -0.12 -3.81 1.60
CA THR A 110 0.55 -5.10 1.43
C THR A 110 2.08 -4.94 1.37
N ALA A 111 2.59 -3.97 0.62
CA ALA A 111 4.02 -3.67 0.57
C ALA A 111 4.56 -3.26 1.94
N TYR A 112 3.83 -2.43 2.68
CA TYR A 112 4.20 -2.04 4.05
C TYR A 112 4.24 -3.24 5.01
N VAL A 113 3.18 -4.05 5.02
CA VAL A 113 3.07 -5.25 5.88
C VAL A 113 4.22 -6.22 5.60
N ARG A 114 4.59 -6.39 4.33
CA ARG A 114 5.74 -7.21 3.94
C ARG A 114 7.09 -6.61 4.32
N ASP A 115 7.18 -5.29 4.47
CA ASP A 115 8.38 -4.59 4.89
C ASP A 115 8.55 -4.61 6.41
N LEU A 116 7.48 -4.81 7.20
CA LEU A 116 7.51 -4.78 8.67
C LEU A 116 8.63 -5.62 9.32
N PRO A 117 8.94 -6.86 8.87
CA PRO A 117 10.02 -7.65 9.46
C PRO A 117 11.42 -7.02 9.30
N THR A 118 11.59 -6.07 8.38
CA THR A 118 12.85 -5.33 8.18
C THR A 118 12.97 -4.10 9.06
N HIS A 119 11.93 -3.76 9.84
CA HIS A 119 11.89 -2.52 10.60
C HIS A 119 12.70 -2.63 11.88
N THR A 120 13.83 -1.93 11.92
CA THR A 120 14.59 -1.72 13.16
C THR A 120 13.80 -0.84 14.15
N PRO A 121 14.12 -0.86 15.46
CA PRO A 121 13.52 0.04 16.43
C PRO A 121 13.57 1.52 16.02
N GLU A 122 14.68 1.96 15.40
CA GLU A 122 14.88 3.33 14.95
C GLU A 122 13.98 3.68 13.77
N LYS A 123 13.83 2.77 12.80
CA LYS A 123 12.93 2.95 11.64
C LYS A 123 11.47 3.08 12.12
N ARG A 124 11.03 2.21 13.04
CA ARG A 124 9.68 2.28 13.62
C ARG A 124 9.45 3.59 14.37
N ARG A 125 10.41 4.00 15.21
CA ARG A 125 10.32 5.27 15.94
C ARG A 125 10.17 6.45 15.00
N ARG A 126 10.97 6.51 13.93
CA ARG A 126 10.89 7.57 12.93
C ARG A 126 9.51 7.59 12.25
N THR A 127 9.06 6.44 11.75
CA THR A 127 7.72 6.32 11.15
C THR A 127 6.60 6.75 12.11
N SER A 128 6.67 6.37 13.39
CA SER A 128 5.67 6.80 14.38
C SER A 128 5.65 8.31 14.62
N ILE A 129 6.82 8.96 14.59
CA ILE A 129 6.92 10.41 14.71
C ILE A 129 6.37 11.08 13.46
N ASP A 130 6.79 10.62 12.27
CA ASP A 130 6.35 11.16 10.98
C ASP A 130 4.83 11.06 10.81
N GLN A 131 4.22 10.01 11.38
CA GLN A 131 2.78 9.75 11.30
C GLN A 131 1.98 10.25 12.52
N SER A 132 2.60 10.95 13.47
CA SER A 132 1.95 11.34 14.73
C SER A 132 0.76 12.30 14.55
N ALA A 133 0.75 13.09 13.47
CA ALA A 133 -0.34 14.00 13.12
C ALA A 133 -1.34 13.40 12.10
N GLU A 134 -1.13 12.17 11.68
CA GLU A 134 -1.99 11.47 10.71
C GLU A 134 -3.22 10.88 11.42
N PRO A 135 -4.40 10.89 10.78
CA PRO A 135 -5.60 10.27 11.37
C PRO A 135 -5.38 8.78 11.63
N GLN A 136 -6.02 8.24 12.67
CA GLN A 136 -5.92 6.82 13.03
C GLN A 136 -7.32 6.25 13.24
N GLY A 137 -7.59 5.07 12.68
CA GLY A 137 -8.85 4.35 12.87
C GLY A 137 -10.08 5.24 12.73
N ASP A 138 -10.88 5.37 13.79
CA ASP A 138 -12.13 6.14 13.80
C ASP A 138 -11.98 7.64 13.47
N ALA A 139 -10.76 8.20 13.55
CA ALA A 139 -10.48 9.57 13.14
C ALA A 139 -10.35 9.71 11.61
N TRP A 140 -10.14 8.61 10.89
CA TRP A 140 -10.12 8.56 9.43
C TRP A 140 -11.55 8.50 8.87
N ARG A 141 -11.83 9.31 7.85
CA ARG A 141 -13.15 9.38 7.17
C ARG A 141 -13.08 9.03 5.68
N GLY A 142 -12.05 8.29 5.26
CA GLY A 142 -11.96 7.83 3.87
C GLY A 142 -12.91 6.68 3.56
N PRO A 143 -12.77 6.08 2.37
CA PRO A 143 -13.52 4.87 2.00
C PRO A 143 -13.30 3.78 3.06
N LEU A 144 -14.35 3.11 3.54
CA LEU A 144 -14.30 2.20 4.71
C LEU A 144 -14.60 0.77 4.38
#